data_AF-A0A2V3I4U7-F1
#
_entry.id   AF-A0A2V3I4U7-F1
#
_cell.length_a   1.000
_cell.length_b   1.000
_cell.length_c   1.000
_cell.angle_alpha   90.00
_cell.angle_beta   90.00
_cell.angle_gamma   90.00
#
_symmetry.space_group_name_H-M   'P 1'
#
loop_
_entity.id
_entity.type
_entity.pdbx_description
1 polymer ?
#
loop_
_entity_poly.entity_id
_entity_poly.type
_entity_poly.pdbx_seq_one_letter_code
_entity_poly.pdbx_strand_id
1 'polypeptide(L)'
;LVMLFMAVTSAGSAELIAVSSLITYDVYRTYKNPAATGKQLLKVSRTVIVIFGLGMGVLAGILLGMGLSLGFVYLAMGILIGSAVIPIALTITWSKTTRAGAVAGALVGVMLSLATWTMVAASEANGVVDIASLGGAFPMLYGNVVAILSSGFICIVISLAQNKKYDWAQLNTHMKIVESDMSEQVKAEIAQAAQDEETLKKAFKFSVKGGGILTIICVIVWPLPLFFSGYVFDIGFYGMWVGIAIVWVSVAAFTIICMPIYEARGGFAKVLGGKN
;
A
#
# COMPACT_ATOMS: atom_id res chain seq x y z
N LEU A 1 -17.55 11.40 18.31
CA LEU A 1 -17.38 12.27 17.13
C LEU A 1 -15.95 12.82 16.99
N VAL A 2 -15.40 13.51 18.02
CA VAL A 2 -14.05 14.12 17.95
C VAL A 2 -12.93 13.11 17.65
N MET A 3 -12.94 11.94 18.31
CA MET A 3 -11.96 10.87 18.03
C MET A 3 -12.00 10.41 16.57
N LEU A 4 -13.20 10.20 16.02
CA LEU A 4 -13.39 9.78 14.63
C LEU A 4 -12.94 10.88 13.67
N PHE A 5 -13.27 12.14 13.96
CA PHE A 5 -12.80 13.28 13.18
C PHE A 5 -11.26 13.36 13.15
N MET A 6 -10.61 13.29 14.32
CA MET A 6 -9.14 13.30 14.39
C MET A 6 -8.52 12.11 13.66
N ALA A 7 -9.08 10.91 13.78
CA ALA A 7 -8.60 9.72 13.07
C ALA A 7 -8.68 9.89 11.55
N VAL A 8 -9.83 10.35 11.03
CA VAL A 8 -10.03 10.56 9.59
C VAL A 8 -9.15 11.70 9.06
N THR A 9 -9.06 12.83 9.77
CA THR A 9 -8.20 13.94 9.35
C THR A 9 -6.71 13.57 9.41
N SER A 10 -6.29 12.77 10.39
CA SER A 10 -4.92 12.27 10.47
C SER A 10 -4.57 11.34 9.31
N ALA A 11 -5.44 10.36 9.00
CA ALA A 11 -5.27 9.48 7.85
C ALA A 11 -5.27 10.27 6.53
N GLY A 12 -6.23 11.17 6.35
CA GLY A 12 -6.30 12.04 5.17
C GLY A 12 -5.07 12.91 5.01
N SER A 13 -4.53 13.49 6.09
CA SER A 13 -3.28 14.26 6.01
C SER A 13 -2.10 13.40 5.57
N ALA A 14 -1.98 12.15 6.04
CA ALA A 14 -0.91 11.25 5.65
C ALA A 14 -1.00 10.88 4.15
N GLU A 15 -2.20 10.59 3.65
CA GLU A 15 -2.43 10.29 2.23
C GLU A 15 -2.14 11.49 1.32
N LEU A 16 -2.57 12.70 1.70
CA LEU A 16 -2.28 13.92 0.94
C LEU A 16 -0.77 14.17 0.84
N ILE A 17 -0.02 13.95 1.92
CA ILE A 17 1.44 14.07 1.94
C ILE A 17 2.08 13.00 1.05
N ALA A 18 1.60 11.75 1.11
CA ALA A 18 2.10 10.67 0.28
C ALA A 18 1.95 10.98 -1.22
N VAL A 19 0.75 11.38 -1.65
CA VAL A 19 0.47 11.74 -3.06
C VAL A 19 1.28 12.97 -3.47
N SER A 20 1.37 13.97 -2.59
CA SER A 20 2.20 15.15 -2.83
C SER A 20 3.67 14.82 -3.04
N SER A 21 4.23 13.92 -2.23
CA SER A 21 5.61 13.45 -2.36
C SER A 21 5.83 12.71 -3.67
N LEU A 22 4.91 11.81 -4.07
CA LEU A 22 4.98 11.11 -5.35
C LEU A 22 5.03 12.10 -6.53
N ILE A 23 4.11 13.07 -6.58
CA ILE A 23 4.11 14.05 -7.67
C ILE A 23 5.33 14.97 -7.62
N THR A 24 5.80 15.35 -6.44
CA THR A 24 6.92 16.28 -6.28
C THR A 24 8.26 15.64 -6.64
N TYR A 25 8.54 14.45 -6.10
CA TYR A 25 9.82 13.77 -6.27
C TYR A 25 9.84 12.88 -7.51
N ASP A 26 8.79 12.09 -7.74
CA ASP A 26 8.81 11.08 -8.81
C ASP A 26 8.43 11.68 -10.16
N VAL A 27 7.55 12.69 -10.18
CA VAL A 27 7.11 13.33 -11.44
C VAL A 27 7.87 14.65 -11.68
N TYR A 28 7.70 15.63 -10.80
CA TYR A 28 8.21 16.98 -11.02
C TYR A 28 9.74 17.02 -11.04
N ARG A 29 10.41 16.46 -10.02
CA ARG A 29 11.87 16.44 -9.99
C ARG A 29 12.44 15.55 -11.10
N THR A 30 11.95 14.32 -11.26
CA THR A 30 12.50 13.38 -12.25
C THR A 30 12.37 13.85 -13.69
N TYR A 31 11.21 14.38 -14.09
CA TYR A 31 10.92 14.64 -15.51
C TYR A 31 10.88 16.12 -15.88
N LYS A 32 10.56 17.03 -14.95
CA LYS A 32 10.35 18.45 -15.27
C LYS A 32 11.49 19.35 -14.81
N ASN A 33 12.02 19.13 -13.61
CA ASN A 33 13.14 19.92 -13.08
C ASN A 33 14.05 19.09 -12.15
N PRO A 34 15.03 18.35 -12.71
CA PRO A 34 15.96 17.52 -11.93
C PRO A 34 16.84 18.30 -10.94
N ALA A 35 17.06 19.58 -11.20
CA ALA A 35 17.85 20.49 -10.36
C ALA A 35 16.96 21.34 -9.42
N ALA A 36 15.71 20.95 -9.19
CA ALA A 36 14.80 21.68 -8.31
C ALA A 36 15.36 21.80 -6.89
N THR A 37 15.36 23.02 -6.37
CA THR A 37 15.75 23.35 -4.99
C THR A 37 14.68 22.94 -3.98
N GLY A 38 15.04 22.73 -2.71
CA GLY A 38 14.09 22.37 -1.65
C GLY A 38 12.89 23.34 -1.55
N LYS A 39 13.13 24.65 -1.69
CA LYS A 39 12.06 25.67 -1.73
C LYS A 39 11.07 25.47 -2.88
N GLN A 40 11.56 25.08 -4.06
CA GLN A 40 10.69 24.80 -5.22
C GLN A 40 9.89 23.52 -5.02
N LEU A 41 10.52 22.47 -4.46
CA LEU A 41 9.86 21.21 -4.15
C LEU A 41 8.75 21.40 -3.12
N LEU A 42 9.00 22.16 -2.05
CA LEU A 42 7.97 22.50 -1.05
C LEU A 42 6.80 23.29 -1.65
N LYS A 43 7.07 24.20 -2.60
CA LYS A 43 6.01 24.96 -3.29
C LYS A 43 5.12 24.02 -4.12
N VAL A 44 5.73 23.15 -4.92
CA VAL A 44 5.01 22.15 -5.72
C VAL A 44 4.21 21.23 -4.82
N SER A 45 4.83 20.72 -3.76
CA SER A 45 4.20 19.83 -2.79
C SER A 45 2.93 20.45 -2.18
N ARG A 46 3.00 21.70 -1.69
CA ARG A 46 1.84 22.41 -1.13
C ARG A 46 0.74 22.64 -2.17
N THR A 47 1.11 22.97 -3.40
CA THR A 47 0.12 23.12 -4.49
C THR A 47 -0.58 21.81 -4.80
N VAL A 48 0.15 20.68 -4.84
CA VAL A 48 -0.44 19.36 -5.07
C VAL A 48 -1.39 18.97 -3.92
N ILE A 49 -1.02 19.24 -2.67
CA ILE A 49 -1.88 18.96 -1.50
C ILE A 49 -3.24 19.65 -1.63
N VAL A 50 -3.25 20.94 -1.97
CA VAL A 50 -4.50 21.72 -2.11
C VAL A 50 -5.34 21.20 -3.27
N ILE A 51 -4.74 21.00 -4.45
CA ILE A 51 -5.46 20.55 -5.64
C ILE A 51 -6.04 19.14 -5.42
N PHE A 52 -5.22 18.22 -4.92
CA PHE A 52 -5.63 16.84 -4.71
C PHE A 52 -6.67 16.72 -3.59
N GLY A 53 -6.51 17.46 -2.48
CA GLY A 53 -7.49 17.51 -1.40
C GLY A 53 -8.85 18.04 -1.83
N LEU A 54 -8.88 19.13 -2.61
CA LEU A 54 -10.13 19.64 -3.19
C LEU A 54 -10.73 18.63 -4.18
N GLY A 55 -9.91 18.01 -5.03
CA GLY A 55 -10.34 16.99 -5.98
C GLY A 55 -10.96 15.76 -5.32
N MET A 56 -10.36 15.27 -4.23
CA MET A 56 -10.92 14.19 -3.40
C MET A 56 -12.26 14.58 -2.78
N GLY A 57 -12.41 15.81 -2.29
CA GLY A 57 -13.67 16.30 -1.73
C GLY A 57 -14.79 16.33 -2.77
N VAL A 58 -14.49 16.80 -3.99
CA VAL A 58 -15.44 16.78 -5.12
C VAL A 58 -15.80 15.34 -5.50
N LEU A 59 -14.81 14.46 -5.66
CA LEU A 59 -15.04 13.06 -6.00
C LEU A 59 -15.89 12.36 -4.93
N ALA A 60 -15.59 12.58 -3.65
CA ALA A 60 -16.38 12.03 -2.54
C ALA A 60 -17.84 12.52 -2.60
N GLY A 61 -18.07 13.81 -2.89
CA GLY A 61 -19.41 14.36 -3.10
C GLY A 61 -20.16 13.69 -4.25
N ILE A 62 -19.48 13.42 -5.37
CA ILE A 62 -20.06 12.71 -6.52
C ILE A 62 -20.42 11.26 -6.15
N LEU A 63 -19.50 10.52 -5.52
CA LEU A 63 -19.73 9.12 -5.13
C LEU A 63 -20.88 9.00 -4.13
N LEU A 64 -20.98 9.93 -3.18
CA LEU A 64 -22.11 10.03 -2.25
C LEU A 64 -23.42 10.34 -2.99
N GLY A 65 -23.40 11.28 -3.95
CA GLY A 65 -24.56 11.62 -4.78
C GLY A 65 -25.04 10.47 -5.68
N MET A 66 -24.13 9.56 -6.08
CA MET A 66 -24.45 8.34 -6.82
C MET A 66 -25.01 7.20 -5.93
N GLY A 67 -25.06 7.39 -4.60
CA GLY A 67 -25.54 6.37 -3.68
C GLY A 67 -24.62 5.16 -3.53
N LEU A 68 -23.34 5.28 -3.88
CA LEU A 68 -22.37 4.18 -3.77
C LEU A 68 -22.08 3.88 -2.30
N SER A 69 -22.15 2.59 -1.93
CA SER A 69 -21.81 2.17 -0.57
C SER A 69 -20.30 2.22 -0.34
N LEU A 70 -19.89 2.43 0.92
CA LEU A 70 -18.47 2.39 1.30
C LEU A 70 -17.85 1.02 0.96
N GLY A 71 -18.63 -0.06 1.12
CA GLY A 71 -18.22 -1.41 0.75
C GLY A 71 -17.96 -1.55 -0.76
N PHE A 72 -18.81 -0.95 -1.60
CA PHE A 72 -18.59 -0.94 -3.05
C PHE A 72 -17.27 -0.27 -3.40
N VAL A 73 -17.03 0.94 -2.87
CA VAL A 73 -15.81 1.70 -3.17
C VAL A 73 -14.56 0.95 -2.69
N TYR A 74 -14.63 0.35 -1.49
CA TYR A 74 -13.54 -0.42 -0.92
C TYR A 74 -13.19 -1.67 -1.75
N LEU A 75 -14.20 -2.42 -2.22
CA LEU A 75 -13.97 -3.60 -3.05
C LEU A 75 -13.55 -3.24 -4.48
N ALA A 76 -14.11 -2.18 -5.05
CA ALA A 76 -13.75 -1.68 -6.37
C ALA A 76 -12.30 -1.18 -6.41
N MET A 77 -11.80 -0.57 -5.32
CA MET A 77 -10.39 -0.20 -5.19
C MET A 77 -9.48 -1.40 -5.47
N GLY A 78 -9.74 -2.56 -4.86
CA GLY A 78 -8.91 -3.74 -5.08
C GLY A 78 -8.91 -4.24 -6.54
N ILE A 79 -10.02 -4.06 -7.28
CA ILE A 79 -10.08 -4.40 -8.72
C ILE A 79 -9.22 -3.43 -9.54
N LEU A 80 -9.28 -2.14 -9.22
CA LEU A 80 -8.62 -1.07 -9.97
C LEU A 80 -7.11 -0.99 -9.72
N ILE A 81 -6.67 -1.24 -8.49
CA ILE A 81 -5.26 -1.05 -8.10
C ILE A 81 -4.57 -2.34 -7.64
N GLY A 82 -5.31 -3.40 -7.31
CA GLY A 82 -4.76 -4.64 -6.76
C GLY A 82 -3.74 -5.32 -7.68
N SER A 83 -3.84 -5.11 -8.99
CA SER A 83 -2.89 -5.62 -9.98
C SER A 83 -1.47 -5.10 -9.79
N ALA A 84 -1.25 -3.97 -9.10
CA ALA A 84 0.10 -3.47 -8.84
C ALA A 84 0.80 -4.17 -7.66
N VAL A 85 0.04 -4.86 -6.78
CA VAL A 85 0.54 -5.36 -5.49
C VAL A 85 1.67 -6.39 -5.66
N ILE A 86 1.43 -7.46 -6.43
CA ILE A 86 2.44 -8.50 -6.64
C ILE A 86 3.67 -7.96 -7.41
N PRO A 87 3.51 -7.21 -8.52
CA PRO A 87 4.65 -6.59 -9.20
C PRO A 87 5.53 -5.76 -8.26
N ILE A 88 4.95 -4.90 -7.42
CA ILE A 88 5.71 -4.07 -6.46
C ILE A 88 6.40 -4.93 -5.40
N ALA A 89 5.73 -5.97 -4.88
CA ALA A 89 6.36 -6.88 -3.93
C ALA A 89 7.56 -7.61 -4.57
N LEU A 90 7.42 -8.05 -5.82
CA LEU A 90 8.48 -8.77 -6.55
C LEU A 90 9.65 -7.88 -6.95
N THR A 91 9.44 -6.58 -7.24
CA THR A 91 10.56 -5.67 -7.55
C THR A 91 11.50 -5.44 -6.36
N ILE A 92 11.03 -5.70 -5.13
CA ILE A 92 11.82 -5.55 -3.90
C ILE A 92 12.35 -6.90 -3.40
N THR A 93 11.59 -7.99 -3.60
CA THR A 93 11.92 -9.31 -3.02
C THR A 93 12.61 -10.27 -3.97
N TRP A 94 12.51 -10.06 -5.28
CA TRP A 94 12.98 -11.02 -6.28
C TRP A 94 13.89 -10.36 -7.32
N SER A 95 15.16 -10.80 -7.35
CA SER A 95 16.19 -10.21 -8.21
C SER A 95 16.00 -10.46 -9.70
N LYS A 96 15.05 -11.31 -10.11
CA LYS A 96 14.78 -11.58 -11.53
C LYS A 96 13.59 -10.80 -12.09
N THR A 97 12.90 -10.01 -11.25
CA THR A 97 11.79 -9.18 -11.68
C THR A 97 12.27 -8.18 -12.72
N THR A 98 11.69 -8.21 -13.92
CA THR A 98 12.07 -7.30 -14.99
C THR A 98 11.11 -6.14 -15.11
N ARG A 99 11.58 -5.01 -15.66
CA ARG A 99 10.74 -3.85 -15.96
C ARG A 99 9.52 -4.23 -16.83
N ALA A 100 9.74 -5.07 -17.85
CA ALA A 100 8.66 -5.50 -18.73
C ALA A 100 7.66 -6.38 -17.98
N GLY A 101 8.12 -7.32 -17.14
CA GLY A 101 7.24 -8.16 -16.34
C GLY A 101 6.42 -7.37 -15.32
N ALA A 102 7.04 -6.44 -14.60
CA ALA A 102 6.34 -5.60 -13.63
C ALA A 102 5.28 -4.70 -14.29
N VAL A 103 5.62 -4.03 -15.40
CA VAL A 103 4.69 -3.14 -16.11
C VAL A 103 3.56 -3.92 -16.79
N ALA A 104 3.90 -5.02 -17.48
CA ALA A 104 2.89 -5.85 -18.14
C ALA A 104 1.96 -6.54 -17.13
N GLY A 105 2.50 -7.04 -16.01
CA GLY A 105 1.69 -7.61 -14.93
C GLY A 105 0.67 -6.61 -14.39
N ALA A 106 1.11 -5.40 -14.05
CA ALA A 106 0.23 -4.35 -13.54
C ALA A 106 -0.84 -3.92 -14.56
N LEU A 107 -0.45 -3.64 -15.81
CA LEU A 107 -1.36 -3.12 -16.84
C LEU A 107 -2.30 -4.19 -17.41
N VAL A 108 -1.79 -5.37 -17.75
CA VAL A 108 -2.63 -6.45 -18.28
C VAL A 108 -3.50 -7.01 -17.16
N GLY A 109 -2.99 -7.10 -15.94
CA GLY A 109 -3.76 -7.54 -14.78
C GLY A 109 -4.99 -6.67 -14.51
N VAL A 110 -4.87 -5.34 -14.59
CA VAL A 110 -6.04 -4.45 -14.41
C VAL A 110 -7.03 -4.55 -15.57
N MET A 111 -6.55 -4.77 -16.80
CA MET A 111 -7.46 -4.99 -17.94
C MET A 111 -8.24 -6.29 -17.78
N LEU A 112 -7.58 -7.37 -17.33
CA LEU A 112 -8.23 -8.65 -17.06
C LEU A 112 -9.18 -8.58 -15.87
N SER A 113 -8.85 -7.83 -14.82
CA SER A 113 -9.73 -7.65 -13.65
C SER A 113 -10.99 -6.87 -14.01
N LEU A 114 -10.87 -5.78 -14.77
CA LEU A 114 -12.01 -4.99 -15.26
C LEU A 114 -12.91 -5.79 -16.21
N ALA A 115 -12.30 -6.54 -17.13
CA ALA A 115 -13.05 -7.42 -18.02
C ALA A 115 -13.80 -8.50 -17.22
N THR A 116 -13.13 -9.16 -16.27
CA THR A 116 -13.78 -10.17 -15.41
C THR A 116 -14.90 -9.57 -14.58
N TRP A 117 -14.68 -8.40 -13.98
CA TRP A 117 -15.66 -7.73 -13.13
C TRP A 117 -16.95 -7.42 -13.90
N THR A 118 -16.81 -6.83 -15.09
CA THR A 118 -17.96 -6.48 -15.95
C THR A 118 -18.62 -7.70 -16.57
N MET A 119 -17.86 -8.72 -17.01
CA MET A 119 -18.42 -9.95 -17.56
C MET A 119 -19.20 -10.76 -16.53
N VAL A 120 -18.68 -10.90 -15.30
CA VAL A 120 -19.39 -11.61 -14.23
C VAL A 120 -20.63 -10.81 -13.78
N ALA A 121 -20.54 -9.48 -13.70
CA ALA A 121 -21.71 -8.64 -13.41
C ALA A 121 -22.81 -8.84 -14.46
N ALA A 122 -22.45 -8.81 -15.74
CA ALA A 122 -23.39 -9.07 -16.84
C ALA A 122 -23.97 -10.50 -16.76
N SER A 123 -23.14 -11.50 -16.48
CA SER A 123 -23.59 -12.91 -16.40
C SER A 123 -24.61 -13.13 -15.28
N GLU A 124 -24.42 -12.50 -14.11
CA GLU A 124 -25.32 -12.64 -12.96
C GLU A 124 -26.60 -11.83 -13.11
N ALA A 125 -26.59 -10.76 -13.90
CA ALA A 125 -27.69 -9.82 -14.05
C ALA A 125 -28.37 -9.87 -15.43
N ASN A 126 -28.40 -11.04 -16.09
CA ASN A 126 -29.04 -11.25 -17.40
C ASN A 126 -28.58 -10.25 -18.49
N GLY A 127 -27.30 -9.89 -18.48
CA GLY A 127 -26.67 -8.97 -19.42
C GLY A 127 -26.67 -7.50 -19.00
N VAL A 128 -27.28 -7.14 -17.87
CA VAL A 128 -27.31 -5.74 -17.38
C VAL A 128 -26.03 -5.42 -16.60
N VAL A 129 -25.39 -4.30 -16.94
CA VAL A 129 -24.23 -3.77 -16.21
C VAL A 129 -24.58 -2.38 -15.66
N ASP A 130 -24.79 -2.33 -14.35
CA ASP A 130 -25.17 -1.18 -13.56
C ASP A 130 -24.51 -1.26 -12.16
N ILE A 131 -24.79 -0.29 -11.29
CA ILE A 131 -24.18 -0.23 -9.95
C ILE A 131 -24.55 -1.46 -9.11
N ALA A 132 -25.78 -1.97 -9.25
CA ALA A 132 -26.26 -3.11 -8.46
C ALA A 132 -25.57 -4.41 -8.88
N SER A 133 -25.51 -4.68 -10.18
CA SER A 133 -24.81 -5.84 -10.75
C SER A 133 -23.31 -5.79 -10.50
N LEU A 134 -22.65 -4.64 -10.67
CA LEU A 134 -21.23 -4.48 -10.36
C LEU A 134 -20.93 -4.65 -8.86
N GLY A 135 -21.87 -4.27 -7.99
CA GLY A 135 -21.78 -4.37 -6.54
C GLY A 135 -22.04 -5.76 -5.97
N GLY A 136 -22.37 -6.74 -6.82
CA GLY A 136 -22.61 -8.11 -6.40
C GLY A 136 -21.37 -8.77 -5.77
N ALA A 137 -21.60 -9.72 -4.86
CA ALA A 137 -20.53 -10.44 -4.17
C ALA A 137 -19.59 -11.19 -5.13
N PHE A 138 -20.15 -11.88 -6.13
CA PHE A 138 -19.36 -12.63 -7.12
C PHE A 138 -18.56 -11.72 -8.06
N PRO A 139 -19.14 -10.72 -8.74
CA PRO A 139 -18.38 -9.78 -9.56
C PRO A 139 -17.20 -9.15 -8.82
N MET A 140 -17.43 -8.69 -7.58
CA MET A 140 -16.39 -8.10 -6.74
C MET A 140 -15.30 -9.11 -6.36
N LEU A 141 -15.70 -10.34 -5.98
CA LEU A 141 -14.75 -11.40 -5.62
C LEU A 141 -13.87 -11.80 -6.80
N TYR A 142 -14.47 -12.15 -7.94
CA TYR A 142 -13.73 -12.61 -9.11
C TYR A 142 -12.84 -11.51 -9.69
N GLY A 143 -13.32 -10.27 -9.75
CA GLY A 143 -12.51 -9.13 -10.19
C GLY A 143 -11.25 -8.96 -9.33
N ASN A 144 -11.38 -9.03 -8.01
CA ASN A 144 -10.24 -8.90 -7.09
C ASN A 144 -9.27 -10.09 -7.18
N VAL A 145 -9.78 -11.31 -7.26
CA VAL A 145 -8.96 -12.52 -7.41
C VAL A 145 -8.17 -12.47 -8.72
N VAL A 146 -8.82 -12.11 -9.84
CA VAL A 146 -8.15 -11.98 -11.12
C VAL A 146 -7.13 -10.85 -11.10
N ALA A 147 -7.42 -9.70 -10.48
CA ALA A 147 -6.46 -8.59 -10.37
C ALA A 147 -5.12 -9.06 -9.77
N ILE A 148 -5.17 -9.75 -8.64
CA ILE A 148 -3.97 -10.20 -7.93
C ILE A 148 -3.29 -11.36 -8.68
N LEU A 149 -4.02 -12.44 -8.98
CA LEU A 149 -3.42 -13.67 -9.50
C LEU A 149 -2.93 -13.53 -10.94
N SER A 150 -3.70 -12.90 -11.82
CA SER A 150 -3.31 -12.74 -13.23
C SER A 150 -2.10 -11.81 -13.34
N SER A 151 -2.07 -10.71 -12.58
CA SER A 151 -0.92 -9.81 -12.54
C SER A 151 0.35 -10.51 -12.08
N GLY A 152 0.28 -11.25 -10.97
CA GLY A 152 1.41 -12.01 -10.44
C GLY A 152 1.94 -13.04 -11.43
N PHE A 153 1.02 -13.80 -12.05
CA PHE A 153 1.37 -14.79 -13.06
C PHE A 153 2.08 -14.15 -14.27
N ILE A 154 1.50 -13.09 -14.85
CA ILE A 154 2.08 -12.37 -16.00
C ILE A 154 3.44 -11.79 -15.64
N CYS A 155 3.57 -11.19 -14.45
CA CYS A 155 4.82 -10.62 -13.97
C CYS A 155 5.93 -11.68 -13.89
N ILE A 156 5.63 -12.84 -13.31
CA ILE A 156 6.58 -13.95 -13.15
C ILE A 156 6.96 -14.53 -14.51
N VAL A 157 5.98 -14.84 -15.38
CA VAL A 157 6.22 -15.47 -16.68
C VAL A 157 7.11 -14.60 -17.57
N ILE A 158 6.79 -13.30 -17.70
CA ILE A 158 7.59 -12.39 -18.52
C ILE A 158 8.98 -12.17 -17.92
N SER A 159 9.08 -12.08 -16.59
CA SER A 159 10.36 -11.92 -15.91
C SER A 159 11.27 -13.13 -16.09
N LEU A 160 10.71 -14.35 -15.98
CA LEU A 160 11.45 -15.60 -16.25
C LEU A 160 11.85 -15.73 -17.72
N ALA A 161 10.98 -15.37 -18.65
CA ALA A 161 11.26 -15.42 -20.08
C ALA A 161 12.41 -14.49 -20.50
N GLN A 162 12.53 -13.33 -19.85
CA GLN A 162 13.64 -12.41 -20.10
C GLN A 162 14.94 -12.81 -19.39
N ASN A 163 14.85 -13.63 -18.34
CA ASN A 163 15.98 -14.17 -17.56
C ASN A 163 17.06 -13.12 -17.19
N LYS A 164 16.64 -11.88 -16.93
CA LYS A 164 17.55 -10.82 -16.47
C LYS A 164 17.68 -10.91 -14.96
N LYS A 165 18.89 -10.72 -14.45
CA LYS A 165 19.17 -10.64 -13.01
C LYS A 165 19.57 -9.22 -12.68
N TYR A 166 18.81 -8.58 -11.80
CA TYR A 166 19.13 -7.28 -11.24
C TYR A 166 20.23 -7.42 -10.17
N ASP A 167 21.20 -6.50 -10.22
CA ASP A 167 22.24 -6.38 -9.21
C ASP A 167 21.82 -5.34 -8.17
N TRP A 168 21.54 -5.80 -6.95
CA TRP A 168 21.09 -4.96 -5.85
C TRP A 168 22.11 -3.91 -5.43
N ALA A 169 23.41 -4.11 -5.73
CA ALA A 169 24.44 -3.10 -5.48
C ALA A 169 24.17 -1.79 -6.25
N GLN A 170 23.46 -1.87 -7.38
CA GLN A 170 23.07 -0.70 -8.18
C GLN A 170 21.95 0.13 -7.55
N LEU A 171 21.23 -0.39 -6.56
CA LEU A 171 20.17 0.35 -5.89
C LEU A 171 20.72 1.58 -5.16
N ASN A 172 21.85 1.39 -4.46
CA ASN A 172 22.51 2.43 -3.69
C ASN A 172 23.07 3.57 -4.56
N THR A 173 23.48 3.27 -5.79
CA THR A 173 24.02 4.29 -6.70
C THR A 173 22.94 5.16 -7.35
N HIS A 174 21.69 4.68 -7.39
CA HIS A 174 20.57 5.40 -7.98
C HIS A 174 19.62 6.04 -6.96
N MET A 175 19.77 5.74 -5.66
CA MET A 175 19.05 6.42 -4.59
C MET A 175 19.55 7.86 -4.43
N LYS A 176 18.89 8.80 -5.10
CA LYS A 176 19.11 10.25 -4.93
C LYS A 176 18.34 10.77 -3.72
N ILE A 177 18.83 10.46 -2.52
CA ILE A 177 18.30 11.03 -1.27
C ILE A 177 18.46 12.56 -1.34
N VAL A 178 17.44 13.30 -0.92
CA VAL A 178 17.49 14.76 -0.85
C VAL A 178 18.25 15.12 0.43
N GLU A 179 19.57 15.04 0.36
CA GLU A 179 20.47 15.32 1.48
C GLU A 179 20.49 16.80 1.88
N SER A 180 19.98 17.68 1.01
CA SER A 180 20.08 19.14 1.18
C SER A 180 19.32 19.71 2.38
N ASP A 181 18.37 18.94 2.94
CA ASP A 181 17.55 19.36 4.09
C ASP A 181 17.76 18.46 5.33
N MET A 182 18.74 17.54 5.32
CA MET A 182 19.01 16.63 6.44
C MET A 182 20.18 17.12 7.30
N SER A 183 20.07 17.00 8.63
CA SER A 183 21.19 17.34 9.52
C SER A 183 22.36 16.37 9.32
N GLU A 184 23.59 16.82 9.58
CA GLU A 184 24.79 16.00 9.41
C GLU A 184 24.77 14.71 10.25
N GLN A 185 24.06 14.71 11.39
CA GLN A 185 23.81 13.50 12.19
C GLN A 185 22.94 12.47 11.46
N VAL A 186 21.87 12.93 10.81
CA VAL A 186 20.98 12.03 10.05
C VAL A 186 21.69 11.46 8.83
N LYS A 187 22.58 12.24 8.19
CA LYS A 187 23.43 11.74 7.10
C LYS A 187 24.40 10.65 7.59
N ALA A 188 25.01 10.83 8.77
CA ALA A 188 25.92 9.85 9.35
C ALA A 188 25.21 8.55 9.78
N GLU A 189 24.00 8.65 10.35
CA GLU A 189 23.18 7.50 10.72
C GLU A 189 22.70 6.72 9.49
N ILE A 190 22.26 7.41 8.43
CA ILE A 190 21.88 6.78 7.16
C ILE A 190 23.09 6.10 6.52
N ALA A 191 24.27 6.73 6.55
CA ALA A 191 25.50 6.14 6.01
C ALA A 191 25.92 4.87 6.78
N GLN A 192 25.75 4.84 8.11
CA GLN A 192 25.98 3.64 8.91
C GLN A 192 24.92 2.55 8.65
N ALA A 193 23.64 2.90 8.59
CA ALA A 193 22.56 1.96 8.30
C ALA A 193 22.64 1.39 6.86
N ALA A 194 23.15 2.17 5.91
CA ALA A 194 23.39 1.74 4.54
C ALA A 194 24.57 0.76 4.39
N GLN A 195 25.50 0.72 5.36
CA GLN A 195 26.65 -0.19 5.35
C GLN A 195 26.41 -1.53 6.06
N ASP A 196 25.39 -1.66 6.91
CA ASP A 196 25.11 -2.90 7.62
C ASP A 196 24.26 -3.88 6.76
N GLU A 197 24.91 -4.43 5.73
CA GLU A 197 24.32 -5.40 4.80
C GLU A 197 23.80 -6.67 5.52
N GLU A 198 24.39 -7.03 6.67
CA GLU A 198 23.93 -8.15 7.50
C GLU A 198 22.60 -7.84 8.18
N THR A 199 22.46 -6.66 8.80
CA THR A 199 21.21 -6.22 9.40
C THR A 199 20.09 -6.11 8.36
N LEU A 200 20.39 -5.58 7.17
CA LEU A 200 19.44 -5.53 6.05
C LEU A 200 18.99 -6.92 5.60
N LYS A 201 19.92 -7.88 5.43
CA LYS A 201 19.60 -9.27 5.04
C LYS A 201 18.78 -9.98 6.11
N LYS A 202 19.07 -9.74 7.39
CA LYS A 202 18.34 -10.32 8.52
C LYS A 202 16.92 -9.76 8.60
N ALA A 203 16.76 -8.44 8.49
CA ALA A 203 15.46 -7.78 8.45
C ALA A 203 14.63 -8.25 7.24
N PHE A 204 15.25 -8.34 6.05
CA PHE A 204 14.59 -8.86 4.85
C PHE A 204 14.08 -10.29 5.04
N LYS A 205 14.91 -11.21 5.52
CA LYS A 205 14.51 -12.61 5.78
C LYS A 205 13.39 -12.69 6.80
N PHE A 206 13.46 -11.88 7.86
CA PHE A 206 12.40 -11.80 8.86
C PHE A 206 11.09 -11.30 8.24
N SER A 207 11.13 -10.22 7.46
CA SER A 207 9.96 -9.65 6.79
C SER A 207 9.33 -10.61 5.77
N VAL A 208 10.13 -11.28 4.96
CA VAL A 208 9.63 -12.26 3.98
C VAL A 208 9.02 -13.47 4.68
N LYS A 209 9.66 -14.00 5.73
CA LYS A 209 9.14 -15.14 6.47
C LYS A 209 7.88 -14.78 7.26
N GLY A 210 7.93 -13.70 8.03
CA GLY A 210 6.81 -13.23 8.84
C GLY A 210 5.61 -12.79 7.99
N GLY A 211 5.85 -11.94 7.00
CA GLY A 211 4.82 -11.45 6.08
C GLY A 211 4.24 -12.56 5.19
N GLY A 212 5.08 -13.49 4.72
CA GLY A 212 4.64 -14.64 3.93
C GLY A 212 3.74 -15.59 4.74
N ILE A 213 4.17 -15.95 5.96
CA ILE A 213 3.37 -16.80 6.87
C ILE A 213 2.05 -16.12 7.22
N LEU A 214 2.09 -14.84 7.58
CA LEU A 214 0.87 -14.11 7.95
C LEU A 214 -0.11 -14.01 6.78
N THR A 215 0.39 -13.74 5.57
CA THR A 215 -0.43 -13.74 4.35
C THR A 215 -1.10 -15.09 4.13
N ILE A 216 -0.37 -16.20 4.24
CA ILE A 216 -0.93 -17.54 4.07
C ILE A 216 -2.02 -17.81 5.11
N ILE A 217 -1.78 -17.46 6.38
CA ILE A 217 -2.75 -17.67 7.45
C ILE A 217 -4.02 -16.83 7.20
N CYS A 218 -3.87 -15.53 7.01
CA CYS A 218 -4.99 -14.60 6.95
C CYS A 218 -5.76 -14.62 5.63
N VAL A 219 -5.10 -14.95 4.50
CA VAL A 219 -5.73 -14.92 3.17
C VAL A 219 -6.21 -16.30 2.72
N ILE A 220 -5.51 -17.37 3.12
CA ILE A 220 -5.78 -18.74 2.64
C ILE A 220 -6.37 -19.59 3.76
N VAL A 221 -5.59 -19.85 4.82
CA VAL A 221 -5.93 -20.85 5.83
C VAL A 221 -7.16 -20.47 6.65
N TRP A 222 -7.34 -19.19 6.95
CA TRP A 222 -8.48 -18.73 7.75
C TRP A 222 -9.77 -18.61 6.91
N PRO A 223 -9.78 -17.95 5.74
CA PRO A 223 -11.03 -17.75 5.01
C PRO A 223 -11.56 -19.00 4.28
N LEU A 224 -10.67 -19.87 3.76
CA LEU A 224 -11.11 -21.01 2.94
C LEU A 224 -11.98 -22.02 3.69
N PRO A 225 -11.65 -22.48 4.91
CA PRO A 225 -12.52 -23.40 5.64
C PRO A 225 -13.89 -22.78 5.96
N LEU A 226 -13.94 -21.48 6.27
CA LEU A 226 -15.19 -20.77 6.54
C LEU A 226 -16.06 -20.68 5.29
N PHE A 227 -15.44 -20.43 4.14
CA PHE A 227 -16.14 -20.40 2.86
C PHE A 227 -16.66 -21.79 2.46
N PHE A 228 -15.82 -22.83 2.48
CA PHE A 228 -16.21 -24.18 2.07
C PHE A 228 -17.18 -24.87 3.01
N SER A 229 -17.16 -24.52 4.30
CA SER A 229 -18.14 -25.04 5.27
C SER A 229 -19.52 -24.38 5.11
N GLY A 230 -19.64 -23.31 4.31
CA GLY A 230 -20.88 -22.52 4.21
C GLY A 230 -21.29 -21.90 5.55
N TYR A 231 -20.34 -21.72 6.47
CA TYR A 231 -20.64 -21.31 7.84
C TYR A 231 -21.15 -19.87 7.88
N VAL A 232 -22.41 -19.71 8.28
CA VAL A 232 -23.01 -18.40 8.53
C VAL A 232 -22.66 -17.97 9.95
N PHE A 233 -22.03 -16.80 10.08
CA PHE A 233 -21.58 -16.30 11.37
C PHE A 233 -22.79 -16.01 12.26
N ASP A 234 -22.89 -16.69 13.39
CA ASP A 234 -23.80 -16.31 14.44
C ASP A 234 -23.27 -15.07 15.20
N ILE A 235 -24.12 -14.50 16.06
CA ILE A 235 -23.74 -13.30 16.82
C ILE A 235 -22.56 -13.56 17.77
N GLY A 236 -22.43 -14.78 18.30
CA GLY A 236 -21.35 -15.16 19.21
C GLY A 236 -20.01 -15.21 18.51
N PHE A 237 -19.96 -15.88 17.35
CA PHE A 237 -18.77 -15.97 16.51
C PHE A 237 -18.40 -14.59 15.94
N TYR A 238 -19.37 -13.80 15.47
CA TYR A 238 -19.12 -12.42 15.04
C TYR A 238 -18.54 -11.57 16.20
N GLY A 239 -19.08 -11.70 17.41
CA GLY A 239 -18.58 -11.02 18.60
C GLY A 239 -17.13 -11.40 18.94
N MET A 240 -16.78 -12.68 18.83
CA MET A 240 -15.39 -13.15 18.98
C MET A 240 -14.47 -12.49 17.95
N TRP A 241 -14.87 -12.41 16.68
CA TRP A 241 -14.11 -11.76 15.63
C TRP A 241 -13.87 -10.27 15.89
N VAL A 242 -14.91 -9.56 16.29
CA VAL A 242 -14.79 -8.15 16.69
C VAL A 242 -13.83 -8.03 17.89
N GLY A 243 -13.90 -8.94 18.86
CA GLY A 243 -12.98 -8.99 19.99
C GLY A 243 -11.52 -9.17 19.59
N ILE A 244 -11.22 -10.11 18.68
CA ILE A 244 -9.86 -10.30 18.13
C ILE A 244 -9.37 -9.02 17.46
N ALA A 245 -10.21 -8.37 16.65
CA ALA A 245 -9.85 -7.12 15.98
C ALA A 245 -9.56 -5.99 16.98
N ILE A 246 -10.35 -5.85 18.05
CA ILE A 246 -10.12 -4.87 19.12
C ILE A 246 -8.78 -5.13 19.81
N VAL A 247 -8.49 -6.38 20.19
CA VAL A 247 -7.21 -6.74 20.82
C VAL A 247 -6.05 -6.41 19.90
N TRP A 248 -6.14 -6.79 18.62
CA TRP A 248 -5.10 -6.52 17.64
C TRP A 248 -4.82 -5.03 17.50
N VAL A 249 -5.87 -4.22 17.27
CA VAL A 249 -5.74 -2.77 17.12
C VAL A 249 -5.20 -2.12 18.40
N SER A 250 -5.60 -2.62 19.57
CA SER A 250 -5.12 -2.11 20.87
C SER A 250 -3.62 -2.39 21.07
N VAL A 251 -3.17 -3.60 20.76
CA VAL A 251 -1.74 -3.97 20.83
C VAL A 251 -0.93 -3.17 19.82
N ALA A 252 -1.44 -2.99 18.60
CA ALA A 252 -0.79 -2.19 17.57
C ALA A 252 -0.67 -0.71 18.01
N ALA A 253 -1.76 -0.12 18.51
CA ALA A 253 -1.76 1.25 19.01
C ALA A 253 -0.79 1.43 20.18
N PHE A 254 -0.79 0.52 21.15
CA PHE A 254 0.17 0.54 22.26
C PHE A 254 1.61 0.48 21.76
N THR A 255 1.90 -0.41 20.81
CA THR A 255 3.25 -0.55 20.23
C THR A 255 3.68 0.73 19.52
N ILE A 256 2.83 1.30 18.65
CA ILE A 256 3.13 2.53 17.89
C ILE A 256 3.34 3.73 18.81
N ILE A 257 2.61 3.82 19.92
CA ILE A 257 2.72 4.94 20.86
C ILE A 257 3.95 4.76 21.77
N CYS A 258 4.15 3.57 22.35
CA CYS A 258 5.15 3.34 23.38
C CYS A 258 6.55 3.07 22.83
N MET A 259 6.68 2.43 21.66
CA MET A 259 7.99 2.07 21.10
C MET A 259 8.87 3.30 20.79
N PRO A 260 8.38 4.37 20.13
CA PRO A 260 9.18 5.57 19.91
C PRO A 260 9.61 6.25 21.22
N ILE A 261 8.74 6.23 22.25
CA ILE A 261 9.06 6.79 23.58
C ILE A 261 10.20 5.99 24.23
N TYR A 262 10.14 4.66 24.13
CA TYR A 262 11.17 3.78 24.66
C TYR A 262 12.51 3.95 23.93
N GLU A 263 12.50 4.04 22.60
CA GLU A 263 13.71 4.26 21.80
C GLU A 263 14.33 5.65 22.07
N ALA A 264 13.48 6.68 22.19
CA ALA A 264 13.90 8.05 22.48
C ALA A 264 14.29 8.29 23.96
N ARG A 265 14.24 7.28 24.84
CA ARG A 265 14.55 7.43 26.28
C ARG A 265 15.92 8.04 26.55
N GLY A 266 16.91 7.74 25.71
CA GLY A 266 18.26 8.31 25.82
C GLY A 266 18.30 9.81 25.46
N GLY A 267 17.51 10.22 24.47
CA GLY A 267 17.32 11.63 24.10
C GLY A 267 16.60 12.41 25.20
N PHE A 268 15.50 11.85 25.73
CA PHE A 268 14.80 12.44 26.87
C PHE A 268 15.71 12.56 28.09
N ALA A 269 16.54 11.56 28.38
CA ALA A 269 17.50 11.61 29.49
C ALA A 269 18.61 12.66 29.28
N LYS A 270 19.07 12.90 28.04
CA LYS A 270 20.05 13.97 27.74
C LYS A 270 19.45 15.37 27.92
N VAL A 271 18.24 15.59 27.41
CA VAL A 271 17.51 16.86 27.55
C VAL A 271 17.18 17.16 29.01
N LEU A 272 16.67 16.18 29.75
CA LEU A 272 16.37 16.33 31.17
C LEU A 272 17.65 16.45 32.02
N GLY A 273 18.76 15.88 31.57
CA GLY A 273 20.07 15.97 32.22
C GLY A 273 20.87 17.23 31.89
N GLY A 274 20.35 18.15 31.08
CA GLY A 274 21.02 19.40 30.71
C GLY A 274 22.29 19.23 29.85
N LYS A 275 22.50 18.05 29.27
CA LYS A 275 23.62 17.77 28.36
C LYS A 275 23.13 17.95 26.93
N ASN A 276 23.36 19.14 26.38
CA ASN A 276 23.22 19.40 24.94
C ASN A 276 24.22 18.55 24.14
#